data_AF-B4KKK4-F1
#
_entry.id   AF-B4KKK4-F1
#
_cell.length_a   1.000
_cell.length_b   1.000
_cell.length_c   1.000
_cell.angle_alpha   90.00
_cell.angle_beta   90.00
_cell.angle_gamma   90.00
#
_symmetry.space_group_name_H-M   'P 1'
#
loop_
_entity.id
_entity.type
_entity.pdbx_description
1 polymer ?
#
loop_
_entity_poly.entity_id
_entity_poly.type
_entity_poly.pdbx_seq_one_letter_code
_entity_poly.pdbx_strand_id
1 'polypeptide(L)'
;MQLIHAFVSIFLLFLCEANAFYSPSDNVVELTPSNFNREVLQSDAIWVVEFYAPWCGHCQSLVPEYKKLAGAVKGVIKVGSVNADEHSELGGKYNVRGFPTIKIFGANKQTPIDYNGQRTANAIAEAALAEAKKKVQAAFGGGGGSKSGSSSSGDDVIELTEDNFDKLVLNSDDIWLVEFFAPWCGHCKNLAPEWAKAAKELKGKVKLGALDATAHQSKAAEYNVRGYPTIKFFPAGSKRASDAEEYNGGRTASDIISWANDKHTENVPPPELIEITDETTFNTACEGKPLCVVSVLPHILDCDANCRNKFLDTLRTLGEKFKQKLWGWAWAEGGQQLALEEALEVGGFGYPAMAVVNFKKMKFSVLKGSFSKDGINEFLRDISYGRGQTSPVRGAKKPKIVSVDPWDGKNGELPTEEDIDLSDINLDDEVKDEL
;
A
#
# COMPACT_ATOMS: atom_id res chain seq x y z
N MET A 1 0.04 -2.62 -101.14
CA MET A 1 -1.14 -3.49 -101.31
C MET A 1 -1.17 -4.44 -100.12
N GLN A 2 -2.22 -4.35 -99.28
CA GLN A 2 -2.72 -5.32 -98.28
C GLN A 2 -1.74 -5.88 -97.22
N LEU A 3 -1.95 -5.57 -95.91
CA LEU A 3 -2.71 -6.38 -94.92
C LEU A 3 -2.03 -7.75 -94.70
N ILE A 4 -1.56 -8.14 -93.50
CA ILE A 4 -2.42 -8.68 -92.43
C ILE A 4 -1.62 -9.07 -91.15
N HIS A 5 -2.27 -8.83 -90.00
CA HIS A 5 -2.19 -9.43 -88.65
C HIS A 5 -0.93 -9.34 -87.77
N ALA A 6 -1.06 -8.46 -86.77
CA ALA A 6 -0.40 -8.49 -85.48
C ALA A 6 -0.82 -9.72 -84.64
N PHE A 7 0.14 -10.37 -84.00
CA PHE A 7 -0.05 -11.18 -82.80
C PHE A 7 0.91 -10.66 -81.73
N VAL A 8 0.42 -9.75 -80.90
CA VAL A 8 1.10 -9.33 -79.67
C VAL A 8 0.69 -10.35 -78.59
N SER A 9 1.59 -11.28 -78.27
CA SER A 9 1.47 -12.08 -77.06
C SER A 9 1.63 -11.16 -75.85
N ILE A 10 0.50 -10.74 -75.29
CA ILE A 10 0.43 -10.04 -74.00
C ILE A 10 0.79 -11.06 -72.92
N PHE A 11 2.04 -10.98 -72.44
CA PHE A 11 2.47 -11.63 -71.21
C PHE A 11 1.83 -10.84 -70.06
N LEU A 12 0.70 -11.34 -69.56
CA LEU A 12 0.02 -10.80 -68.38
C LEU A 12 0.90 -11.06 -67.16
N LEU A 13 1.75 -10.09 -66.82
CA LEU A 13 2.33 -9.97 -65.49
C LEU A 13 1.19 -9.67 -64.52
N PHE A 14 0.65 -10.73 -63.90
CA PHE A 14 -0.12 -10.60 -62.67
C PHE A 14 0.82 -10.01 -61.61
N LEU A 15 0.76 -8.70 -61.42
CA LEU A 15 1.26 -8.05 -60.22
C LEU A 15 0.42 -8.57 -59.07
N CYS A 16 0.96 -9.54 -58.34
CA CYS A 16 0.42 -9.95 -57.06
C CYS A 16 0.64 -8.78 -56.10
N GLU A 17 -0.38 -7.94 -55.91
CA GLU A 17 -0.37 -6.91 -54.87
C GLU A 17 -0.33 -7.63 -53.51
N ALA A 18 0.85 -7.68 -52.90
CA ALA A 18 1.01 -8.17 -51.54
C ALA A 18 0.26 -7.23 -50.59
N ASN A 19 -0.88 -7.68 -50.07
CA ASN A 19 -1.66 -6.95 -49.07
C ASN A 19 -0.92 -6.98 -47.72
N ALA A 20 0.12 -6.16 -47.58
CA ALA A 20 0.78 -5.91 -46.31
C ALA A 20 -0.10 -5.00 -45.45
N PHE A 21 -0.42 -5.44 -44.22
CA PHE A 21 -1.18 -4.62 -43.26
C PHE A 21 -0.42 -3.40 -42.75
N TYR A 22 0.91 -3.43 -42.88
CA TYR A 22 1.80 -2.43 -42.31
C TYR A 22 2.77 -1.90 -43.37
N SER A 23 3.03 -0.60 -43.30
CA SER A 23 3.98 0.12 -44.14
C SER A 23 5.22 0.53 -43.33
N PRO A 24 6.34 0.86 -43.98
CA PRO A 24 7.55 1.32 -43.28
C PRO A 24 7.34 2.54 -42.36
N SER A 25 6.35 3.39 -42.64
CA SER A 25 6.01 4.56 -41.79
C SER A 25 5.26 4.22 -40.51
N ASP A 26 4.71 3.01 -40.38
CA ASP A 26 3.88 2.60 -39.24
C ASP A 26 4.71 2.21 -38.00
N ASN A 27 6.05 2.16 -38.11
CA ASN A 27 6.97 1.68 -37.07
C ASN A 27 6.70 0.22 -36.63
N VAL A 28 6.02 -0.56 -37.47
CA VAL A 28 5.86 -2.01 -37.34
C VAL A 28 6.84 -2.68 -38.29
N VAL A 29 7.77 -3.46 -37.75
CA VAL A 29 8.79 -4.15 -38.54
C VAL A 29 8.20 -5.43 -39.11
N GLU A 30 8.25 -5.61 -40.42
CA GLU A 30 7.88 -6.87 -41.05
C GLU A 30 8.96 -7.93 -40.78
N LEU A 31 8.54 -9.02 -40.15
CA LEU A 31 9.39 -10.11 -39.72
C LEU A 31 9.13 -11.36 -40.57
N THR A 32 10.19 -11.85 -41.18
CA THR A 32 10.22 -13.03 -42.05
C THR A 32 11.21 -14.06 -41.50
N PRO A 33 11.17 -15.33 -41.95
CA PRO A 33 12.16 -16.34 -41.54
C PRO A 33 13.61 -15.89 -41.71
N SER A 34 13.88 -15.04 -42.71
CA SER A 34 15.23 -14.55 -43.02
C SER A 34 15.77 -13.51 -42.03
N ASN A 35 14.91 -12.71 -41.40
CA ASN A 35 15.32 -11.62 -40.51
C ASN A 35 14.95 -11.85 -39.03
N PHE A 36 14.00 -12.74 -38.74
CA PHE A 36 13.45 -12.92 -37.39
C PHE A 36 14.52 -13.20 -36.34
N ASN A 37 15.50 -14.05 -36.67
CA ASN A 37 16.59 -14.38 -35.76
C ASN A 37 17.42 -13.13 -35.41
N ARG A 38 17.81 -12.34 -36.40
CA ARG A 38 18.61 -11.14 -36.21
C ARG A 38 17.83 -10.04 -35.50
N GLU A 39 16.61 -9.75 -35.96
CA GLU A 39 15.82 -8.63 -35.47
C GLU A 39 15.25 -8.92 -34.06
N VAL A 40 14.79 -10.14 -33.79
CA VAL A 40 14.09 -10.48 -32.54
C VAL A 40 14.97 -11.26 -31.58
N LEU A 41 15.54 -12.39 -32.02
CA LEU A 41 16.20 -13.35 -31.11
C LEU A 41 17.60 -12.89 -30.66
N GLN A 42 18.32 -12.18 -31.52
CA GLN A 42 19.63 -11.60 -31.20
C GLN A 42 19.54 -10.17 -30.66
N SER A 43 18.33 -9.61 -30.58
CA SER A 43 18.12 -8.25 -30.10
C SER A 43 17.92 -8.20 -28.59
N ASP A 44 18.55 -7.21 -27.96
CA ASP A 44 18.30 -6.88 -26.56
C ASP A 44 16.95 -6.19 -26.30
N ALA A 45 16.32 -5.64 -27.33
CA ALA A 45 15.05 -4.94 -27.16
C ALA A 45 13.92 -5.91 -26.79
N ILE A 46 12.92 -5.45 -26.02
CA ILE A 46 11.66 -6.20 -25.87
C ILE A 46 10.87 -6.07 -27.17
N TRP A 47 10.33 -7.18 -27.66
CA TRP A 47 9.58 -7.24 -28.91
C TRP A 47 8.14 -7.68 -28.68
N VAL A 48 7.18 -6.97 -29.26
CA VAL A 48 5.80 -7.42 -29.42
C VAL A 48 5.64 -7.85 -30.87
N VAL A 49 5.26 -9.10 -31.09
CA VAL A 49 5.12 -9.69 -32.41
C VAL A 49 3.70 -10.18 -32.63
N GLU A 50 3.03 -9.63 -33.64
CA GLU A 50 1.75 -10.14 -34.12
C GLU A 50 1.97 -11.20 -35.20
N PHE A 51 1.38 -12.37 -35.03
CA PHE A 51 1.25 -13.39 -36.06
C PHE A 51 -0.15 -13.30 -36.66
N TYR A 52 -0.23 -12.98 -37.95
CA TYR A 52 -1.49 -12.70 -38.65
C TYR A 52 -1.61 -13.46 -39.97
N ALA A 53 -2.80 -13.38 -40.56
CA ALA A 53 -3.09 -13.79 -41.94
C ALA A 53 -3.84 -12.67 -42.68
N PRO A 54 -3.57 -12.39 -43.97
CA PRO A 54 -4.21 -11.27 -44.68
C PRO A 54 -5.74 -11.38 -44.79
N TRP A 55 -6.26 -12.61 -44.86
CA TRP A 55 -7.69 -12.92 -44.96
C TRP A 55 -8.44 -12.86 -43.61
N CYS A 56 -7.73 -12.68 -42.49
CA CYS A 56 -8.31 -12.71 -41.14
C CYS A 56 -8.95 -11.37 -40.76
N GLY A 57 -10.28 -11.33 -40.64
CA GLY A 57 -11.02 -10.11 -40.27
C GLY A 57 -10.65 -9.55 -38.89
N HIS A 58 -10.38 -10.41 -37.90
CA HIS A 58 -9.91 -9.98 -36.58
C HIS A 58 -8.52 -9.32 -36.61
N CYS A 59 -7.69 -9.71 -37.59
CA CYS A 59 -6.37 -9.14 -37.80
C CYS A 59 -6.51 -7.76 -38.45
N GLN A 60 -7.39 -7.62 -39.45
CA GLN A 60 -7.72 -6.33 -40.05
C GLN A 60 -8.28 -5.33 -39.01
N SER A 61 -9.13 -5.77 -38.09
CA SER A 61 -9.64 -4.91 -37.00
C SER A 61 -8.57 -4.48 -35.98
N LEU A 62 -7.47 -5.24 -35.86
CA LEU A 62 -6.38 -4.93 -34.93
C LEU A 62 -5.43 -3.87 -35.50
N VAL A 63 -5.30 -3.75 -36.83
CA VAL A 63 -4.34 -2.86 -37.50
C VAL A 63 -4.32 -1.43 -36.92
N PRO A 64 -5.45 -0.73 -36.69
CA PRO A 64 -5.42 0.64 -36.16
C PRO A 64 -4.82 0.73 -34.75
N GLU A 65 -5.18 -0.19 -33.86
CA GLU A 65 -4.65 -0.25 -32.49
C GLU A 65 -3.19 -0.70 -32.48
N TYR A 66 -2.78 -1.58 -33.41
CA TYR A 66 -1.40 -2.05 -33.52
C TYR A 66 -0.45 -0.96 -34.05
N LYS A 67 -0.91 -0.13 -34.99
CA LYS A 67 -0.19 1.09 -35.42
C LYS A 67 -0.06 2.11 -34.28
N LYS A 68 -1.14 2.31 -33.52
CA LYS A 68 -1.15 3.19 -32.35
C LYS A 68 -0.16 2.70 -31.28
N LEU A 69 -0.13 1.40 -31.01
CA LEU A 69 0.86 0.76 -30.15
C LEU A 69 2.28 1.08 -30.62
N ALA A 70 2.60 0.78 -31.89
CA ALA A 70 3.93 0.99 -32.48
C ALA A 70 4.39 2.46 -32.39
N GLY A 71 3.48 3.41 -32.56
CA GLY A 71 3.74 4.83 -32.33
C GLY A 71 4.01 5.16 -30.87
N ALA A 72 3.17 4.67 -29.95
CA ALA A 72 3.23 5.00 -28.52
C ALA A 72 4.48 4.45 -27.81
N VAL A 73 4.94 3.25 -28.19
CA VAL A 73 6.10 2.60 -27.55
C VAL A 73 7.40 2.81 -28.32
N LYS A 74 7.40 3.69 -29.33
CA LYS A 74 8.56 3.95 -30.19
C LYS A 74 9.78 4.32 -29.36
N GLY A 75 10.87 3.58 -29.56
CA GLY A 75 12.14 3.77 -28.84
C GLY A 75 12.24 3.03 -27.50
N VAL A 76 11.13 2.52 -26.97
CA VAL A 76 11.09 1.76 -25.70
C VAL A 76 10.90 0.27 -25.95
N ILE A 77 9.96 -0.09 -26.83
CA ILE A 77 9.65 -1.47 -27.23
C ILE A 77 9.64 -1.54 -28.76
N LYS A 78 10.08 -2.67 -29.33
CA LYS A 78 10.01 -2.92 -30.76
C LYS A 78 8.71 -3.67 -31.09
N VAL A 79 8.07 -3.28 -32.18
CA VAL A 79 6.81 -3.88 -32.63
C VAL A 79 7.05 -4.48 -34.00
N GLY A 80 6.63 -5.72 -34.20
CA GLY A 80 6.80 -6.41 -35.46
C GLY A 80 5.61 -7.31 -35.81
N SER A 81 5.52 -7.68 -37.08
CA SER A 81 4.44 -8.51 -37.59
C SER A 81 5.00 -9.64 -38.44
N VAL A 82 4.37 -10.81 -38.35
CA VAL A 82 4.70 -12.00 -39.13
C VAL A 82 3.44 -12.44 -39.85
N ASN A 83 3.49 -12.47 -41.18
CA ASN A 83 2.47 -13.16 -41.97
C ASN A 83 2.66 -14.67 -41.79
N ALA A 84 1.90 -15.26 -40.87
CA ALA A 84 2.00 -16.68 -40.53
C ALA A 84 1.18 -17.59 -41.47
N ASP A 85 0.38 -17.00 -42.35
CA ASP A 85 -0.24 -17.69 -43.50
C ASP A 85 0.83 -18.05 -44.55
N GLU A 86 1.71 -17.09 -44.84
CA GLU A 86 2.83 -17.26 -45.76
C GLU A 86 4.02 -17.97 -45.11
N HIS A 87 4.28 -17.73 -43.83
CA HIS A 87 5.40 -18.29 -43.07
C HIS A 87 4.92 -19.24 -41.98
N SER A 88 4.16 -20.27 -42.38
CA SER A 88 3.53 -21.23 -41.48
C SER A 88 4.51 -21.98 -40.57
N GLU A 89 5.72 -22.29 -41.02
CA GLU A 89 6.77 -22.89 -40.19
C GLU A 89 7.20 -21.99 -39.03
N LEU A 90 7.35 -20.68 -39.28
CA LEU A 90 7.72 -19.71 -38.26
C LEU A 90 6.58 -19.52 -37.24
N GLY A 91 5.33 -19.48 -37.71
CA GLY A 91 4.16 -19.49 -36.82
C GLY A 91 4.06 -20.78 -36.00
N GLY A 92 4.27 -21.92 -36.65
CA GLY A 92 4.25 -23.25 -36.03
C GLY A 92 5.32 -23.43 -34.95
N LYS A 93 6.53 -22.91 -35.17
CA LYS A 93 7.63 -22.90 -34.18
C LYS A 93 7.22 -22.25 -32.86
N TYR A 94 6.38 -21.23 -32.91
CA TYR A 94 5.86 -20.56 -31.72
C TYR A 94 4.45 -21.02 -31.35
N ASN A 95 3.99 -22.16 -31.83
CA ASN A 95 2.69 -22.74 -31.51
C ASN A 95 1.51 -21.79 -31.78
N VAL A 96 1.57 -21.04 -32.89
CA VAL A 96 0.45 -20.20 -33.36
C VAL A 96 -0.64 -21.10 -33.93
N ARG A 97 -1.81 -21.11 -33.29
CA ARG A 97 -2.96 -21.97 -33.67
C ARG A 97 -4.15 -21.20 -34.24
N GLY A 98 -4.06 -19.88 -34.28
CA GLY A 98 -5.12 -19.00 -34.77
C GLY A 98 -4.65 -17.56 -34.88
N PHE A 99 -5.43 -16.75 -35.58
CA PHE A 99 -5.05 -15.37 -35.91
C PHE A 99 -6.07 -14.35 -35.38
N PRO A 100 -5.63 -13.15 -34.96
CA PRO A 100 -4.23 -12.78 -34.69
C PRO A 100 -3.76 -13.40 -33.37
N THR A 101 -2.50 -13.83 -33.32
CA THR A 101 -1.82 -14.21 -32.07
C THR A 101 -0.72 -13.21 -31.78
N ILE A 102 -0.73 -12.61 -30.59
CA ILE A 102 0.31 -11.65 -30.17
C ILE A 102 1.24 -12.35 -29.19
N LYS A 103 2.55 -12.25 -29.41
CA LYS A 103 3.58 -12.77 -28.51
C LYS A 103 4.54 -11.69 -28.07
N ILE A 104 4.92 -11.70 -26.80
CA ILE A 104 5.90 -10.78 -26.23
C ILE A 104 7.21 -11.54 -26.01
N PHE A 105 8.24 -11.13 -26.74
CA PHE A 105 9.59 -11.65 -26.62
C PHE A 105 10.36 -10.79 -25.62
N GLY A 106 10.36 -11.25 -24.36
CA GLY A 106 11.00 -10.60 -23.21
C GLY A 106 12.53 -10.70 -23.19
N ALA A 107 13.13 -10.66 -22.01
CA ALA A 107 14.59 -10.80 -21.86
C ALA A 107 15.09 -12.18 -22.34
N ASN A 108 14.36 -13.24 -21.98
CA ASN A 108 14.57 -14.58 -22.51
C ASN A 108 13.78 -14.73 -23.82
N LYS A 109 14.50 -14.71 -24.95
CA LYS A 109 13.90 -14.80 -26.30
C LYS A 109 13.38 -16.20 -26.64
N GLN A 110 13.80 -17.21 -25.90
CA GLN A 110 13.46 -18.61 -26.11
C GLN A 110 12.10 -18.96 -25.50
N THR A 111 11.61 -18.16 -24.55
CA THR A 111 10.31 -18.35 -23.89
C THR A 111 9.40 -17.13 -24.08
N PRO A 112 8.94 -16.85 -25.32
CA PRO A 112 8.00 -15.76 -25.57
C PRO A 112 6.67 -16.02 -24.87
N ILE A 113 6.01 -14.95 -24.44
CA ILE A 113 4.76 -15.00 -23.68
C ILE A 113 3.58 -14.75 -24.60
N ASP A 114 2.54 -15.56 -24.46
CA ASP A 114 1.28 -15.36 -25.16
C ASP A 114 0.50 -14.20 -24.56
N TYR A 115 0.18 -13.21 -25.38
CA TYR A 115 -0.70 -12.12 -24.97
C TYR A 115 -2.16 -12.48 -25.29
N ASN A 116 -2.92 -12.73 -24.22
CA ASN A 116 -4.34 -13.08 -24.29
C ASN A 116 -5.26 -11.97 -23.73
N GLY A 117 -4.73 -10.77 -23.52
CA GLY A 117 -5.46 -9.62 -22.97
C GLY A 117 -6.32 -8.89 -24.01
N GLN A 118 -6.86 -7.74 -23.63
CA GLN A 118 -7.64 -6.89 -24.53
C GLN A 118 -6.78 -6.39 -25.69
N ARG A 119 -7.27 -6.49 -26.93
CA ARG A 119 -6.53 -6.10 -28.14
C ARG A 119 -6.55 -4.58 -28.39
N THR A 120 -6.19 -3.81 -27.37
CA THR A 120 -6.04 -2.35 -27.43
C THR A 120 -4.57 -1.97 -27.29
N ALA A 121 -4.18 -0.83 -27.86
CA ALA A 121 -2.82 -0.34 -27.82
C ALA A 121 -2.28 -0.22 -26.38
N ASN A 122 -3.12 0.30 -25.46
CA ASN A 122 -2.72 0.49 -24.07
C ASN A 122 -2.48 -0.85 -23.36
N ALA A 123 -3.41 -1.80 -23.46
CA ALA A 123 -3.30 -3.08 -22.76
C ALA A 123 -2.13 -3.94 -23.29
N ILE A 124 -1.80 -3.83 -24.58
CA ILE A 124 -0.62 -4.51 -25.15
C ILE A 124 0.66 -3.79 -24.70
N ALA A 125 0.69 -2.46 -24.67
CA ALA A 125 1.84 -1.67 -24.21
C ALA A 125 2.18 -1.96 -22.75
N GLU A 126 1.19 -1.97 -21.86
CA GLU A 126 1.37 -2.28 -20.44
C GLU A 126 1.97 -3.67 -20.22
N ALA A 127 1.47 -4.69 -20.93
CA ALA A 127 2.00 -6.05 -20.85
C ALA A 127 3.46 -6.14 -21.33
N ALA A 128 3.80 -5.41 -22.40
CA ALA A 128 5.17 -5.36 -22.91
C ALA A 128 6.13 -4.59 -21.98
N LEU A 129 5.66 -3.48 -21.38
CA LEU A 129 6.40 -2.70 -20.39
C LEU A 129 6.65 -3.48 -19.10
N ALA A 130 5.70 -4.34 -18.67
CA ALA A 130 5.90 -5.22 -17.52
C ALA A 130 7.08 -6.19 -17.74
N GLU A 131 7.25 -6.71 -18.95
CA GLU A 131 8.41 -7.56 -19.29
C GLU A 131 9.71 -6.76 -19.42
N ALA A 132 9.64 -5.50 -19.87
CA ALA A 132 10.77 -4.58 -19.80
C ALA A 132 11.20 -4.32 -18.35
N LYS A 133 10.24 -4.10 -17.45
CA LYS A 133 10.49 -3.93 -16.00
C LYS A 133 11.13 -5.17 -15.39
N LYS A 134 10.66 -6.37 -15.74
CA LYS A 134 11.29 -7.63 -15.30
C LYS A 134 12.74 -7.76 -15.79
N LYS A 135 13.02 -7.38 -17.03
CA LYS A 135 14.40 -7.35 -17.57
C LYS A 135 15.29 -6.45 -16.72
N VAL A 136 14.81 -5.25 -16.38
CA VAL A 136 15.53 -4.30 -15.52
C VAL A 136 15.74 -4.87 -14.12
N GLN A 137 14.71 -5.43 -13.50
CA GLN A 137 14.81 -6.04 -12.16
C GLN A 137 15.77 -7.23 -12.11
N ALA A 138 15.77 -8.07 -13.14
CA ALA A 138 16.71 -9.19 -13.26
C ALA A 138 18.17 -8.70 -13.42
N ALA A 139 18.39 -7.60 -14.16
CA ALA A 139 19.71 -7.01 -14.32
C ALA A 139 20.29 -6.42 -13.01
N PHE A 140 19.43 -6.06 -12.05
CA PHE A 140 19.82 -5.57 -10.72
C PHE A 140 19.92 -6.69 -9.65
N GLY A 141 19.93 -7.97 -10.03
CA GLY A 141 20.28 -9.08 -9.11
C GLY A 141 19.11 -9.79 -8.42
N GLY A 142 17.90 -9.76 -8.99
CA GLY A 142 16.78 -10.60 -8.55
C GLY A 142 16.81 -11.99 -9.19
N GLY A 143 17.43 -12.96 -8.52
CA GLY A 143 17.53 -14.35 -8.98
C GLY A 143 16.20 -15.10 -9.00
N GLY A 144 15.84 -15.59 -10.19
CA GLY A 144 15.39 -16.98 -10.44
C GLY A 144 14.09 -17.49 -9.82
N GLY A 145 13.01 -17.46 -10.61
CA GLY A 145 11.82 -18.29 -10.40
C GLY A 145 10.93 -18.29 -11.65
N SER A 146 11.05 -19.31 -12.49
CA SER A 146 10.25 -19.47 -13.71
C SER A 146 8.80 -19.88 -13.40
N LYS A 147 7.90 -19.08 -13.99
CA LYS A 147 6.43 -19.14 -14.14
C LYS A 147 5.79 -20.52 -14.39
N SER A 148 4.60 -20.68 -13.80
CA SER A 148 3.33 -21.08 -14.44
C SER A 148 2.22 -20.54 -13.52
N GLY A 149 1.27 -19.67 -13.85
CA GLY A 149 0.71 -19.24 -15.12
C GLY A 149 -0.82 -19.33 -15.05
N SER A 150 -1.51 -18.32 -14.49
CA SER A 150 -2.87 -17.93 -14.94
C SER A 150 -3.40 -16.66 -14.24
N SER A 151 -3.88 -15.74 -15.09
CA SER A 151 -5.01 -14.81 -14.92
C SER A 151 -4.97 -13.72 -13.83
N SER A 152 -4.76 -12.50 -14.32
CA SER A 152 -5.34 -11.23 -13.82
C SER A 152 -5.18 -10.91 -12.33
N SER A 153 -3.98 -10.57 -11.90
CA SER A 153 -3.78 -9.62 -10.80
C SER A 153 -3.75 -8.22 -11.46
N GLY A 154 -4.66 -7.28 -11.21
CA GLY A 154 -5.06 -6.90 -9.88
C GLY A 154 -3.79 -6.51 -9.14
N ASP A 155 -3.12 -5.42 -9.53
CA ASP A 155 -1.76 -5.03 -9.09
C ASP A 155 -1.55 -5.02 -7.56
N ASP A 156 -2.63 -5.12 -6.78
CA ASP A 156 -2.64 -5.14 -5.32
C ASP A 156 -2.95 -6.51 -4.69
N VAL A 157 -3.32 -7.54 -5.46
CA VAL A 157 -3.47 -8.94 -4.98
C VAL A 157 -2.11 -9.61 -5.01
N ILE A 158 -1.67 -10.12 -3.85
CA ILE A 158 -0.34 -10.71 -3.70
C ILE A 158 -0.42 -12.21 -3.99
N GLU A 159 0.34 -12.67 -4.97
CA GLU A 159 0.48 -14.10 -5.24
C GLU A 159 1.27 -14.77 -4.11
N LEU A 160 0.64 -15.74 -3.46
CA LEU A 160 1.20 -16.51 -2.36
C LEU A 160 1.56 -17.90 -2.83
N THR A 161 2.72 -18.36 -2.38
CA THR A 161 3.30 -19.67 -2.64
C THR A 161 3.78 -20.25 -1.32
N GLU A 162 4.07 -21.56 -1.28
CA GLU A 162 4.64 -22.18 -0.07
C GLU A 162 5.93 -21.49 0.41
N ASP A 163 6.76 -21.00 -0.52
CA ASP A 163 8.04 -20.37 -0.21
C ASP A 163 7.91 -18.96 0.41
N ASN A 164 6.82 -18.23 0.08
CA ASN A 164 6.64 -16.85 0.52
C ASN A 164 5.58 -16.68 1.60
N PHE A 165 4.72 -17.68 1.82
CA PHE A 165 3.55 -17.57 2.70
C PHE A 165 3.95 -17.17 4.12
N ASP A 166 4.88 -17.91 4.72
CA ASP A 166 5.24 -17.71 6.12
C ASP A 166 5.92 -16.33 6.30
N LYS A 167 6.76 -15.93 5.34
CA LYS A 167 7.43 -14.63 5.34
C LYS A 167 6.44 -13.46 5.18
N LEU A 168 5.49 -13.58 4.26
CA LEU A 168 4.59 -12.48 3.90
C LEU A 168 3.37 -12.41 4.80
N VAL A 169 2.84 -13.54 5.24
CA VAL A 169 1.59 -13.63 6.01
C VAL A 169 1.89 -13.83 7.50
N LEU A 170 2.60 -14.89 7.88
CA LEU A 170 2.77 -15.26 9.30
C LEU A 170 3.70 -14.31 10.06
N ASN A 171 4.77 -13.87 9.40
CA ASN A 171 5.78 -12.95 9.96
C ASN A 171 5.50 -11.48 9.66
N SER A 172 4.29 -11.16 9.19
CA SER A 172 3.87 -9.78 8.89
C SER A 172 3.10 -9.20 10.07
N ASP A 173 3.28 -7.93 10.37
CA ASP A 173 2.44 -7.23 11.35
C ASP A 173 1.06 -6.88 10.78
N ASP A 174 0.92 -6.85 9.46
CA ASP A 174 -0.35 -6.54 8.79
C ASP A 174 -1.40 -7.64 8.94
N ILE A 175 -2.66 -7.25 8.75
CA ILE A 175 -3.81 -8.13 8.62
C ILE A 175 -3.85 -8.70 7.21
N TRP A 176 -4.15 -9.99 7.09
CA TRP A 176 -4.23 -10.68 5.81
C TRP A 176 -5.58 -11.38 5.60
N LEU A 177 -6.06 -11.29 4.37
CA LEU A 177 -7.08 -12.16 3.82
C LEU A 177 -6.45 -12.99 2.71
N VAL A 178 -6.55 -14.31 2.79
CA VAL A 178 -5.95 -15.20 1.79
C VAL A 178 -7.01 -16.07 1.14
N GLU A 179 -7.13 -15.97 -0.17
CA GLU A 179 -7.93 -16.86 -1.00
C GLU A 179 -7.12 -18.11 -1.37
N PHE A 180 -7.61 -19.29 -0.99
CA PHE A 180 -7.17 -20.57 -1.50
C PHE A 180 -8.05 -20.97 -2.68
N PHE A 181 -7.49 -20.97 -3.88
CA PHE A 181 -8.25 -21.15 -5.13
C PHE A 181 -7.74 -22.31 -5.98
N ALA A 182 -8.53 -22.65 -7.01
CA ALA A 182 -8.12 -23.56 -8.08
C ALA A 182 -8.34 -22.88 -9.45
N PRO A 183 -7.36 -22.90 -10.38
CA PRO A 183 -7.43 -22.14 -11.64
C PRO A 183 -8.61 -22.52 -12.54
N TRP A 184 -9.10 -23.75 -12.43
CA TRP A 184 -10.22 -24.27 -13.22
C TRP A 184 -11.58 -24.04 -12.56
N CYS A 185 -11.65 -23.59 -11.30
CA CYS A 185 -12.90 -23.43 -10.57
C CYS A 185 -13.68 -22.17 -11.01
N GLY A 186 -14.90 -22.36 -11.49
CA GLY A 186 -15.78 -21.26 -11.93
C GLY A 186 -16.10 -20.26 -10.82
N HIS A 187 -16.31 -20.72 -9.58
CA HIS A 187 -16.55 -19.82 -8.45
C HIS A 187 -15.33 -18.95 -8.11
N CYS A 188 -14.10 -19.48 -8.27
CA CYS A 188 -12.87 -18.70 -8.07
C CYS A 188 -12.72 -17.65 -9.17
N LYS A 189 -12.99 -18.03 -10.43
CA LYS A 189 -12.96 -17.09 -11.56
C LYS A 189 -13.95 -15.93 -11.38
N ASN A 190 -15.11 -16.19 -10.81
CA ASN A 190 -16.10 -15.16 -10.50
C ASN A 190 -15.70 -14.26 -9.32
N LEU A 191 -14.97 -14.80 -8.34
CA LEU A 191 -14.47 -14.05 -7.18
C LEU A 191 -13.27 -13.16 -7.54
N ALA A 192 -12.37 -13.62 -8.42
CA ALA A 192 -11.14 -12.92 -8.80
C ALA A 192 -11.33 -11.41 -9.10
N PRO A 193 -12.30 -10.95 -9.93
CA PRO A 193 -12.50 -9.52 -10.16
C PRO A 193 -12.96 -8.76 -8.91
N GLU A 194 -13.75 -9.36 -8.05
CA GLU A 194 -14.20 -8.75 -6.78
C GLU A 194 -13.06 -8.72 -5.74
N TRP A 195 -12.24 -9.78 -5.70
CA TRP A 195 -11.05 -9.88 -4.87
C TRP A 195 -10.02 -8.80 -5.24
N ALA A 196 -9.78 -8.59 -6.53
CA ALA A 196 -8.88 -7.56 -7.02
C ALA A 196 -9.37 -6.13 -6.69
N LYS A 197 -10.68 -5.86 -6.82
CA LYS A 197 -11.26 -4.58 -6.39
C LYS A 197 -11.08 -4.37 -4.89
N ALA A 198 -11.37 -5.38 -4.07
CA ALA A 198 -11.20 -5.30 -2.63
C ALA A 198 -9.74 -5.07 -2.24
N ALA A 199 -8.79 -5.74 -2.90
CA ALA A 199 -7.36 -5.60 -2.62
C ALA A 199 -6.88 -4.16 -2.86
N LYS A 200 -7.37 -3.54 -3.94
CA LYS A 200 -7.08 -2.15 -4.28
C LYS A 200 -7.62 -1.17 -3.24
N GLU A 201 -8.87 -1.33 -2.82
CA GLU A 201 -9.53 -0.43 -1.85
C GLU A 201 -8.99 -0.60 -0.42
N LEU A 202 -8.55 -1.81 -0.06
CA LEU A 202 -8.03 -2.12 1.28
C LEU A 202 -6.53 -1.86 1.45
N LYS A 203 -5.87 -1.33 0.41
CA LYS A 203 -4.44 -1.06 0.42
C LYS A 203 -4.04 -0.22 1.64
N GLY A 204 -3.05 -0.70 2.38
CA GLY A 204 -2.56 -0.07 3.61
C GLY A 204 -3.38 -0.36 4.88
N LYS A 205 -4.48 -1.13 4.78
CA LYS A 205 -5.28 -1.56 5.93
C LYS A 205 -5.29 -3.09 6.08
N VAL A 206 -5.59 -3.80 4.99
CA VAL A 206 -5.67 -5.26 4.93
C VAL A 206 -5.05 -5.74 3.62
N LYS A 207 -4.12 -6.68 3.69
CA LYS A 207 -3.49 -7.28 2.52
C LYS A 207 -4.29 -8.46 2.02
N LEU A 208 -4.51 -8.53 0.71
CA LEU A 208 -5.21 -9.64 0.07
C LEU A 208 -4.21 -10.50 -0.70
N GLY A 209 -4.16 -11.77 -0.36
CA GLY A 209 -3.34 -12.79 -1.02
C GLY A 209 -4.19 -13.81 -1.77
N ALA A 210 -3.60 -14.44 -2.78
CA ALA A 210 -4.19 -15.57 -3.47
C ALA A 210 -3.15 -16.70 -3.60
N LEU A 211 -3.53 -17.91 -3.21
CA LEU A 211 -2.69 -19.11 -3.26
C LEU A 211 -3.40 -20.20 -4.06
N ASP A 212 -2.73 -20.71 -5.11
CA ASP A 212 -3.22 -21.85 -5.88
C ASP A 212 -3.06 -23.13 -5.04
N ALA A 213 -4.15 -23.57 -4.44
CA ALA A 213 -4.16 -24.74 -3.56
C ALA A 213 -3.97 -26.06 -4.33
N THR A 214 -4.12 -26.06 -5.66
CA THR A 214 -3.86 -27.24 -6.49
C THR A 214 -2.37 -27.45 -6.73
N ALA A 215 -1.60 -26.35 -6.78
CA ALA A 215 -0.15 -26.36 -6.85
C ALA A 215 0.51 -26.48 -5.47
N HIS A 216 -0.14 -25.98 -4.41
CA HIS A 216 0.40 -25.88 -3.04
C HIS A 216 -0.45 -26.66 -2.02
N GLN A 217 -0.53 -27.98 -2.25
CA GLN A 217 -1.44 -28.86 -1.50
C GLN A 217 -1.05 -29.00 -0.01
N SER A 218 0.24 -28.88 0.32
CA SER A 218 0.69 -28.99 1.72
C SER A 218 0.16 -27.82 2.55
N LYS A 219 0.31 -26.59 2.03
CA LYS A 219 -0.22 -25.38 2.69
C LYS A 219 -1.74 -25.38 2.72
N ALA A 220 -2.41 -25.87 1.67
CA ALA A 220 -3.86 -26.01 1.67
C ALA A 220 -4.36 -27.01 2.74
N ALA A 221 -3.65 -28.12 2.94
CA ALA A 221 -3.96 -29.10 3.98
C ALA A 221 -3.73 -28.55 5.40
N GLU A 222 -2.66 -27.77 5.60
CA GLU A 222 -2.36 -27.09 6.87
C GLU A 222 -3.54 -26.24 7.38
N TYR A 223 -4.22 -25.54 6.47
CA TYR A 223 -5.40 -24.71 6.77
C TYR A 223 -6.74 -25.42 6.58
N ASN A 224 -6.73 -26.76 6.43
CA ASN A 224 -7.92 -27.60 6.28
C ASN A 224 -8.85 -27.10 5.14
N VAL A 225 -8.28 -26.73 3.99
CA VAL A 225 -9.02 -26.34 2.79
C VAL A 225 -9.66 -27.57 2.16
N ARG A 226 -10.99 -27.60 2.09
CA ARG A 226 -11.78 -28.75 1.57
C ARG A 226 -12.53 -28.47 0.27
N GLY A 227 -12.53 -27.21 -0.18
CA GLY A 227 -13.24 -26.78 -1.37
C GLY A 227 -12.75 -25.41 -1.81
N TYR A 228 -13.17 -24.96 -2.99
CA TYR A 228 -12.67 -23.72 -3.59
C TYR A 228 -13.83 -22.80 -4.03
N PRO A 229 -13.71 -21.47 -3.84
CA PRO A 229 -12.67 -20.81 -3.06
C PRO A 229 -12.93 -20.96 -1.55
N THR A 230 -11.86 -21.10 -0.77
CA THR A 230 -11.88 -20.93 0.69
C THR A 230 -11.05 -19.70 1.03
N ILE A 231 -11.60 -18.80 1.84
CA ILE A 231 -10.91 -17.58 2.27
C ILE A 231 -10.60 -17.70 3.76
N LYS A 232 -9.35 -17.44 4.14
CA LYS A 232 -8.92 -17.40 5.54
C LYS A 232 -8.47 -15.99 5.93
N PHE A 233 -8.82 -15.59 7.14
CA PHE A 233 -8.42 -14.35 7.79
C PHE A 233 -7.29 -14.60 8.77
N PHE A 234 -6.32 -13.70 8.75
CA PHE A 234 -5.12 -13.74 9.57
C PHE A 234 -4.98 -12.40 10.31
N PRO A 235 -5.08 -12.39 11.65
CA PRO A 235 -5.05 -11.15 12.45
C PRO A 235 -3.67 -10.47 12.45
N ALA A 236 -3.60 -9.21 12.87
CA ALA A 236 -2.35 -8.44 12.93
C ALA A 236 -1.32 -9.04 13.92
N GLY A 237 -0.03 -8.71 13.73
CA GLY A 237 1.09 -9.14 14.58
C GLY A 237 1.57 -10.57 14.31
N SER A 238 2.40 -11.12 15.20
CA SER A 238 2.97 -12.48 15.08
C SER A 238 1.88 -13.54 15.06
N LYS A 239 1.79 -14.32 13.98
CA LYS A 239 0.70 -15.27 13.73
C LYS A 239 1.18 -16.71 13.78
N ARG A 240 0.32 -17.62 14.21
CA ARG A 240 0.45 -19.07 14.01
C ARG A 240 -0.66 -19.56 13.10
N ALA A 241 -0.48 -20.74 12.52
CA ALA A 241 -1.51 -21.34 11.66
C ALA A 241 -2.87 -21.50 12.37
N SER A 242 -2.87 -21.75 13.69
CA SER A 242 -4.06 -21.87 14.53
C SER A 242 -4.86 -20.57 14.69
N ASP A 243 -4.21 -19.42 14.46
CA ASP A 243 -4.84 -18.11 14.63
C ASP A 243 -5.63 -17.70 13.37
N ALA A 244 -5.61 -18.53 12.32
CA ALA A 244 -6.36 -18.32 11.09
C ALA A 244 -7.85 -18.62 11.28
N GLU A 245 -8.70 -17.64 10.96
CA GLU A 245 -10.16 -17.76 11.02
C GLU A 245 -10.75 -17.95 9.62
N GLU A 246 -11.91 -18.58 9.52
CA GLU A 246 -12.62 -18.67 8.24
C GLU A 246 -13.40 -17.39 7.94
N TYR A 247 -13.22 -16.85 6.73
CA TYR A 247 -14.03 -15.73 6.28
C TYR A 247 -15.47 -16.18 6.01
N ASN A 248 -16.42 -15.51 6.66
CA ASN A 248 -17.84 -15.85 6.65
C ASN A 248 -18.73 -14.77 6.00
N GLY A 249 -18.13 -13.78 5.33
CA GLY A 249 -18.85 -12.71 4.65
C GLY A 249 -19.26 -13.04 3.20
N GLY A 250 -19.89 -12.08 2.52
CA GLY A 250 -20.27 -12.19 1.12
C GLY A 250 -19.06 -12.17 0.16
N ARG A 251 -19.26 -12.56 -1.10
CA ARG A 251 -18.18 -12.66 -2.10
C ARG A 251 -18.10 -11.46 -3.06
N THR A 252 -18.87 -10.42 -2.82
CA THR A 252 -18.77 -9.16 -3.56
C THR A 252 -17.65 -8.30 -2.97
N ALA A 253 -17.08 -7.39 -3.76
CA ALA A 253 -16.02 -6.50 -3.28
C ALA A 253 -16.51 -5.66 -2.09
N SER A 254 -17.75 -5.16 -2.11
CA SER A 254 -18.32 -4.38 -1.02
C SER A 254 -18.41 -5.16 0.29
N ASP A 255 -18.83 -6.42 0.24
CA ASP A 255 -18.94 -7.26 1.43
C ASP A 255 -17.56 -7.54 2.02
N ILE A 256 -16.59 -7.88 1.18
CA ILE A 256 -15.21 -8.13 1.58
C ILE A 256 -14.58 -6.88 2.19
N ILE A 257 -14.75 -5.72 1.54
CA ILE A 257 -14.24 -4.44 2.03
C ILE A 257 -14.85 -4.09 3.38
N SER A 258 -16.18 -4.22 3.53
CA SER A 258 -16.85 -3.92 4.80
C SER A 258 -16.32 -4.81 5.92
N TRP A 259 -16.35 -6.13 5.70
CA TRP A 259 -15.89 -7.11 6.67
C TRP A 259 -14.42 -6.90 7.06
N ALA A 260 -13.56 -6.63 6.08
CA ALA A 260 -12.14 -6.38 6.30
C ALA A 260 -11.88 -5.07 7.07
N ASN A 261 -12.66 -4.00 6.83
CA ASN A 261 -12.55 -2.77 7.60
C ASN A 261 -13.02 -2.96 9.06
N ASP A 262 -14.05 -3.76 9.29
CA ASP A 262 -14.51 -4.08 10.64
C ASP A 262 -13.42 -4.83 11.41
N LYS A 263 -12.83 -5.86 10.79
CA LYS A 263 -11.68 -6.58 11.35
C LYS A 263 -10.45 -5.69 11.53
N HIS A 264 -10.17 -4.79 10.60
CA HIS A 264 -9.10 -3.82 10.74
C HIS A 264 -9.31 -2.94 11.96
N THR A 265 -10.54 -2.48 12.17
CA THR A 265 -10.90 -1.67 13.35
C THR A 265 -10.74 -2.45 14.65
N GLU A 266 -11.10 -3.74 14.69
CA GLU A 266 -10.87 -4.62 15.85
C GLU A 266 -9.39 -4.84 16.16
N ASN A 267 -8.54 -4.88 15.13
CA ASN A 267 -7.12 -5.23 15.20
C ASN A 267 -6.17 -4.01 15.12
N VAL A 268 -6.69 -2.78 15.22
CA VAL A 268 -5.83 -1.59 15.33
C VAL A 268 -4.93 -1.75 16.57
N PRO A 269 -3.61 -1.51 16.47
CA PRO A 269 -2.74 -1.55 17.62
C PRO A 269 -3.11 -0.46 18.64
N PRO A 270 -2.84 -0.68 19.94
CA PRO A 270 -2.95 0.38 20.94
C PRO A 270 -2.19 1.64 20.49
N PRO A 271 -2.74 2.84 20.73
CA PRO A 271 -2.02 4.07 20.49
C PRO A 271 -0.80 4.15 21.41
N GLU A 272 0.30 4.66 20.88
CA GLU A 272 1.47 5.00 21.68
C GLU A 272 1.16 6.20 22.58
N LEU A 273 1.54 6.12 23.85
CA LEU A 273 1.46 7.22 24.81
C LEU A 273 2.79 7.98 24.79
N ILE A 274 2.80 9.15 24.16
CA ILE A 274 4.02 9.92 23.89
C ILE A 274 4.21 11.03 24.92
N GLU A 275 5.42 11.17 25.45
CA GLU A 275 5.82 12.33 26.26
C GLU A 275 6.08 13.54 25.36
N ILE A 276 5.51 14.69 25.71
CA ILE A 276 5.69 15.94 24.96
C ILE A 276 6.98 16.62 25.43
N THR A 277 8.08 16.31 24.76
CA THR A 277 9.39 16.90 25.04
C THR A 277 9.74 18.03 24.08
N ASP A 278 9.15 18.05 22.89
CA ASP A 278 9.39 19.04 21.85
C ASP A 278 8.26 19.06 20.79
N GLU A 279 8.36 19.95 19.80
CA GLU A 279 7.37 20.06 18.74
C GLU A 279 7.24 18.78 17.88
N THR A 280 8.31 17.99 17.74
CA THR A 280 8.28 16.76 16.94
C THR A 280 7.49 15.65 17.63
N THR A 281 7.70 15.45 18.93
CA THR A 281 6.94 14.51 19.76
C THR A 281 5.46 14.91 19.83
N PHE A 282 5.18 16.19 20.00
CA PHE A 282 3.82 16.72 20.00
C PHE A 282 3.08 16.47 18.68
N ASN A 283 3.73 16.76 17.54
CA ASN A 283 3.15 16.51 16.23
C ASN A 283 2.97 15.01 15.99
N THR A 284 3.94 14.17 16.40
CA THR A 284 3.82 12.71 16.30
C THR A 284 2.61 12.18 17.08
N ALA A 285 2.38 12.72 18.29
CA ALA A 285 1.26 12.31 19.13
C ALA A 285 -0.10 12.79 18.61
N CYS A 286 -0.19 14.06 18.18
CA CYS A 286 -1.47 14.72 17.98
C CYS A 286 -1.80 15.09 16.52
N GLU A 287 -0.83 15.23 15.63
CA GLU A 287 -1.06 15.68 14.26
C GLU A 287 -1.72 14.61 13.39
N GLY A 288 -2.65 15.01 12.52
CA GLY A 288 -3.42 14.10 11.67
C GLY A 288 -4.49 13.28 12.41
N LYS A 289 -4.47 13.22 13.74
CA LYS A 289 -5.44 12.49 14.56
C LYS A 289 -6.81 13.21 14.62
N PRO A 290 -7.94 12.48 14.74
CA PRO A 290 -9.26 13.10 14.87
C PRO A 290 -9.41 13.94 16.14
N LEU A 291 -8.85 13.44 17.24
CA LEU A 291 -8.71 14.10 18.55
C LEU A 291 -7.36 13.71 19.15
N CYS A 292 -6.83 14.55 20.04
CA CYS A 292 -5.67 14.24 20.86
C CYS A 292 -6.04 14.35 22.34
N VAL A 293 -5.81 13.28 23.10
CA VAL A 293 -5.90 13.25 24.55
C VAL A 293 -4.57 13.75 25.10
N VAL A 294 -4.59 14.92 25.75
CA VAL A 294 -3.41 15.54 26.36
C VAL A 294 -3.57 15.48 27.88
N SER A 295 -2.64 14.82 28.54
CA SER A 295 -2.61 14.71 30.01
C SER A 295 -1.42 15.49 30.57
N VAL A 296 -1.64 16.24 31.64
CA VAL A 296 -0.57 16.94 32.35
C VAL A 296 -0.47 16.32 33.73
N LEU A 297 0.63 15.60 33.97
CA LEU A 297 0.84 14.83 35.20
C LEU A 297 1.60 15.67 36.24
N PRO A 298 1.48 15.36 37.54
CA PRO A 298 2.20 16.10 38.57
C PRO A 298 3.72 16.04 38.35
N HIS A 299 4.42 17.06 38.85
CA HIS A 299 5.88 17.10 38.84
C HIS A 299 6.47 15.87 39.55
N ILE A 300 7.65 15.42 39.13
CA ILE A 300 8.22 14.16 39.64
C ILE A 300 8.50 14.22 41.14
N LEU A 301 8.80 15.40 41.67
CA LEU A 301 9.01 15.61 43.11
C LEU A 301 7.72 15.48 43.93
N ASP A 302 6.56 15.69 43.31
CA ASP A 302 5.26 15.55 43.96
C ASP A 302 4.68 14.13 43.84
N CYS A 303 5.10 13.38 42.81
CA CYS A 303 4.45 12.12 42.41
C CYS A 303 5.41 10.97 42.14
N ASP A 304 6.70 11.05 42.50
CA ASP A 304 7.72 10.00 42.36
C ASP A 304 7.66 9.16 41.06
N ALA A 305 8.49 8.14 40.92
CA ALA A 305 8.43 7.28 39.72
C ALA A 305 7.22 6.34 39.77
N ASN A 306 6.81 5.90 40.96
CA ASN A 306 5.74 4.91 41.12
C ASN A 306 4.37 5.53 40.88
N CYS A 307 4.09 6.72 41.42
CA CYS A 307 2.83 7.41 41.19
C CYS A 307 2.71 7.87 39.73
N ARG A 308 3.78 8.38 39.10
CA ARG A 308 3.77 8.69 37.66
C ARG A 308 3.45 7.47 36.80
N ASN A 309 4.13 6.34 37.03
CA ASN A 309 3.88 5.11 36.28
C ASN A 309 2.42 4.62 36.41
N LYS A 310 1.78 4.76 37.58
CA LYS A 310 0.35 4.42 37.74
C LYS A 310 -0.57 5.27 36.85
N PHE A 311 -0.26 6.56 36.68
CA PHE A 311 -1.01 7.40 35.74
C PHE A 311 -0.77 6.96 34.30
N LEU A 312 0.49 6.73 33.91
CA LEU A 312 0.83 6.26 32.57
C LEU A 312 0.16 4.92 32.25
N ASP A 313 0.10 3.98 33.20
CA ASP A 313 -0.57 2.68 33.02
C ASP A 313 -2.09 2.84 32.88
N THR A 314 -2.69 3.78 33.61
CA THR A 314 -4.11 4.13 33.45
C THR A 314 -4.38 4.69 32.05
N LEU A 315 -3.53 5.59 31.57
CA LEU A 315 -3.62 6.17 30.23
C LEU A 315 -3.42 5.11 29.14
N ARG A 316 -2.43 4.22 29.26
CA ARG A 316 -2.20 3.10 28.34
C ARG A 316 -3.40 2.15 28.29
N THR A 317 -3.96 1.81 29.46
CA THR A 317 -5.15 0.94 29.56
C THR A 317 -6.35 1.55 28.83
N LEU A 318 -6.54 2.87 28.96
CA LEU A 318 -7.63 3.57 28.28
C LEU A 318 -7.31 3.79 26.79
N GLY A 319 -6.05 4.01 26.43
CA GLY A 319 -5.57 4.03 25.05
C GLY A 319 -5.96 2.75 24.31
N GLU A 320 -5.67 1.59 24.90
CA GLU A 320 -6.08 0.29 24.36
C GLU A 320 -7.62 0.19 24.24
N LYS A 321 -8.37 0.60 25.27
CA LYS A 321 -9.83 0.56 25.25
C LYS A 321 -10.45 1.43 24.14
N PHE A 322 -9.82 2.56 23.81
CA PHE A 322 -10.30 3.52 22.83
C PHE A 322 -9.52 3.48 21.51
N LYS A 323 -8.70 2.45 21.26
CA LYS A 323 -7.83 2.35 20.06
C LYS A 323 -8.58 2.48 18.74
N GLN A 324 -9.81 1.99 18.68
CA GLN A 324 -10.71 2.10 17.52
C GLN A 324 -11.05 3.55 17.14
N LYS A 325 -10.87 4.52 18.06
CA LYS A 325 -11.12 5.94 17.80
C LYS A 325 -9.95 6.64 17.13
N LEU A 326 -8.79 5.99 17.03
CA LEU A 326 -7.58 6.51 16.39
C LEU A 326 -7.13 7.87 16.95
N TRP A 327 -7.40 8.13 18.23
CA TRP A 327 -7.00 9.35 18.91
C TRP A 327 -5.50 9.35 19.20
N GLY A 328 -4.92 10.54 19.22
CA GLY A 328 -3.58 10.77 19.76
C GLY A 328 -3.58 10.69 21.28
N TRP A 329 -2.50 10.19 21.88
CA TRP A 329 -2.33 10.12 23.32
C TRP A 329 -0.98 10.73 23.68
N ALA A 330 -1.03 11.84 24.40
CA ALA A 330 0.14 12.59 24.78
C ALA A 330 0.11 12.93 26.26
N TRP A 331 1.27 13.02 26.89
CA TRP A 331 1.39 13.52 28.25
C TRP A 331 2.58 14.48 28.40
N ALA A 332 2.51 15.37 29.38
CA ALA A 332 3.61 16.23 29.80
C ALA A 332 3.67 16.27 31.33
N GLU A 333 4.84 16.60 31.87
CA GLU A 333 4.96 16.97 33.28
C GLU A 333 4.44 18.40 33.50
N GLY A 334 3.72 18.59 34.60
CA GLY A 334 3.15 19.88 34.97
C GLY A 334 4.20 20.95 35.14
N GLY A 335 3.99 22.09 34.48
CA GLY A 335 4.90 23.22 34.50
C GLY A 335 5.97 23.20 33.41
N GLN A 336 6.16 22.08 32.70
CA GLN A 336 7.13 22.04 31.60
C GLN A 336 6.59 22.68 30.32
N GLN A 337 5.29 22.57 30.04
CA GLN A 337 4.67 23.04 28.79
C GLN A 337 3.63 24.14 29.06
N LEU A 338 4.02 25.21 29.77
CA LEU A 338 3.11 26.28 30.22
C LEU A 338 2.22 26.87 29.12
N ALA A 339 2.74 27.07 27.91
CA ALA A 339 1.96 27.62 26.81
C ALA A 339 0.88 26.65 26.29
N LEU A 340 1.14 25.33 26.36
CA LEU A 340 0.15 24.29 26.07
C LEU A 340 -0.90 24.22 27.18
N GLU A 341 -0.46 24.25 28.43
CA GLU A 341 -1.32 24.23 29.61
C GLU A 341 -2.29 25.42 29.64
N GLU A 342 -1.78 26.63 29.42
CA GLU A 342 -2.59 27.86 29.34
C GLU A 342 -3.56 27.82 28.15
N ALA A 343 -3.14 27.29 27.00
CA ALA A 343 -3.99 27.21 25.81
C ALA A 343 -5.16 26.23 25.97
N LEU A 344 -4.99 25.21 26.81
CA LEU A 344 -5.98 24.18 27.13
C LEU A 344 -6.68 24.42 28.47
N GLU A 345 -6.40 25.53 29.15
CA GLU A 345 -6.96 25.87 30.47
C GLU A 345 -6.79 24.74 31.50
N VAL A 346 -5.64 24.06 31.47
CA VAL A 346 -5.27 22.98 32.41
C VAL A 346 -4.13 23.44 33.33
N GLY A 347 -4.00 22.82 34.50
CA GLY A 347 -2.95 23.12 35.50
C GLY A 347 -3.34 24.16 36.56
N GLY A 348 -4.29 25.05 36.29
CA GLY A 348 -4.73 26.08 37.26
C GLY A 348 -5.37 25.55 38.54
N PHE A 349 -5.97 24.35 38.51
CA PHE A 349 -6.56 23.67 39.67
C PHE A 349 -5.64 22.57 40.26
N GLY A 350 -4.38 22.51 39.78
CA GLY A 350 -3.42 21.46 40.13
C GLY A 350 -3.39 20.31 39.13
N TYR A 351 -2.47 19.38 39.39
CA TYR A 351 -2.23 18.19 38.57
C TYR A 351 -2.62 16.92 39.35
N PRO A 352 -3.03 15.83 38.68
CA PRO A 352 -3.10 15.65 37.23
C PRO A 352 -4.31 16.36 36.58
N ALA A 353 -4.13 16.81 35.33
CA ALA A 353 -5.17 17.42 34.51
C ALA A 353 -5.22 16.78 33.12
N MET A 354 -6.38 16.84 32.44
CA MET A 354 -6.55 16.27 31.09
C MET A 354 -7.45 17.14 30.23
N ALA A 355 -7.09 17.28 28.96
CA ALA A 355 -7.95 17.83 27.92
C ALA A 355 -7.96 16.95 26.67
N VAL A 356 -9.10 16.90 25.99
CA VAL A 356 -9.22 16.30 24.65
C VAL A 356 -9.38 17.41 23.63
N VAL A 357 -8.50 17.43 22.64
CA VAL A 357 -8.34 18.55 21.70
C VAL A 357 -8.59 18.10 20.27
N ASN A 358 -9.35 18.90 19.52
CA ASN A 358 -9.43 18.83 18.08
C ASN A 358 -8.61 19.99 17.48
N PHE A 359 -7.37 19.72 17.08
CA PHE A 359 -6.47 20.74 16.52
C PHE A 359 -6.90 21.24 15.12
N LYS A 360 -7.78 20.54 14.40
CA LYS A 360 -8.33 21.03 13.13
C LYS A 360 -9.42 22.08 13.36
N LYS A 361 -10.24 21.89 14.39
CA LYS A 361 -11.34 22.80 14.77
C LYS A 361 -10.92 23.82 15.83
N MET A 362 -9.71 23.70 16.39
CA MET A 362 -9.21 24.48 17.51
C MET A 362 -10.19 24.52 18.68
N LYS A 363 -10.74 23.35 19.04
CA LYS A 363 -11.65 23.17 20.17
C LYS A 363 -11.13 22.10 21.11
N PHE A 364 -11.33 22.28 22.41
CA PHE A 364 -10.99 21.29 23.41
C PHE A 364 -12.11 21.11 24.42
N SER A 365 -12.03 20.02 25.19
CA SER A 365 -12.85 19.80 26.37
C SER A 365 -11.93 19.33 27.49
N VAL A 366 -12.18 19.78 28.72
CA VAL A 366 -11.35 19.45 29.89
C VAL A 366 -12.08 18.41 30.73
N LEU A 367 -11.32 17.46 31.28
CA LEU A 367 -11.81 16.53 32.28
C LEU A 367 -12.17 17.30 33.55
N LYS A 368 -13.47 17.34 33.89
CA LYS A 368 -13.96 17.95 35.13
C LYS A 368 -14.12 16.95 36.29
N GLY A 369 -14.09 15.65 35.96
CA GLY A 369 -14.23 14.56 36.93
C GLY A 369 -12.88 14.15 37.55
N SER A 370 -12.88 13.04 38.28
CA SER A 370 -11.65 12.50 38.85
C SER A 370 -10.69 12.00 37.77
N PHE A 371 -9.39 12.21 37.97
CA PHE A 371 -8.33 11.58 37.16
C PHE A 371 -8.14 10.12 37.60
N SER A 372 -9.17 9.31 37.37
CA SER A 372 -9.20 7.88 37.65
C SER A 372 -9.59 7.12 36.38
N LYS A 373 -9.37 5.80 36.36
CA LYS A 373 -9.77 4.96 35.22
C LYS A 373 -11.25 5.17 34.85
N ASP A 374 -12.13 5.23 35.83
CA ASP A 374 -13.58 5.39 35.61
C ASP A 374 -13.94 6.82 35.20
N GLY A 375 -13.38 7.83 35.88
CA GLY A 375 -13.63 9.25 35.55
C GLY A 375 -13.14 9.63 34.16
N ILE A 376 -11.94 9.19 33.78
CA ILE A 376 -11.42 9.40 32.42
C ILE A 376 -12.26 8.60 31.41
N ASN A 377 -12.62 7.35 31.70
CA ASN A 377 -13.43 6.55 30.79
C ASN A 377 -14.81 7.18 30.51
N GLU A 378 -15.48 7.71 31.54
CA GLU A 378 -16.76 8.40 31.39
C GLU A 378 -16.60 9.63 30.50
N PHE A 379 -15.61 10.47 30.78
CA PHE A 379 -15.30 11.65 30.00
C PHE A 379 -15.01 11.33 28.53
N LEU A 380 -14.12 10.36 28.26
CA LEU A 380 -13.79 9.94 26.90
C LEU A 380 -14.98 9.32 26.18
N ARG A 381 -15.88 8.60 26.88
CA ARG A 381 -17.13 8.11 26.30
C ARG A 381 -18.02 9.26 25.84
N ASP A 382 -18.22 10.26 26.68
CA ASP A 382 -19.03 11.43 26.32
C ASP A 382 -18.48 12.13 25.08
N ILE A 383 -17.17 12.39 25.05
CA ILE A 383 -16.50 12.98 23.89
C ILE A 383 -16.70 12.12 22.63
N SER A 384 -16.64 10.80 22.76
CA SER A 384 -16.85 9.88 21.62
C SER A 384 -18.27 9.95 21.03
N TYR A 385 -19.27 10.34 21.84
CA TYR A 385 -20.66 10.57 21.42
C TYR A 385 -20.95 12.04 21.08
N GLY A 386 -19.93 12.90 21.06
CA GLY A 386 -20.10 14.34 20.83
C GLY A 386 -20.82 15.06 21.98
N ARG A 387 -20.83 14.45 23.17
CA ARG A 387 -21.37 15.03 24.40
C ARG A 387 -20.19 15.64 25.16
N GLY A 388 -20.35 16.88 25.60
CA GLY A 388 -19.29 17.59 26.31
C GLY A 388 -19.29 19.07 26.00
N GLN A 389 -19.01 19.88 27.02
CA GLN A 389 -18.78 21.31 26.80
C GLN A 389 -17.44 21.49 26.11
N THR A 390 -17.44 22.22 25.00
CA THR A 390 -16.21 22.52 24.25
C THR A 390 -15.87 24.00 24.38
N SER A 391 -14.59 24.27 24.59
CA SER A 391 -14.01 25.61 24.63
C SER A 391 -13.12 25.82 23.41
N PRO A 392 -13.02 27.05 22.87
CA PRO A 392 -12.06 27.36 21.81
C PRO A 392 -10.64 27.38 22.40
N VAL A 393 -9.67 26.80 21.70
CA VAL A 393 -8.25 26.91 22.08
C VAL A 393 -7.84 28.39 22.03
N ARG A 394 -7.16 28.87 23.08
CA ARG A 394 -6.79 30.28 23.20
C ARG A 394 -5.97 30.76 22.00
N GLY A 395 -6.39 31.88 21.41
CA GLY A 395 -5.73 32.47 20.23
C GLY A 395 -5.92 31.71 18.92
N ALA A 396 -6.77 30.65 18.89
CA ALA A 396 -7.11 29.86 17.69
C ALA A 396 -5.90 29.35 16.89
N LYS A 397 -4.75 29.18 17.55
CA LYS A 397 -3.50 28.67 16.97
C LYS A 397 -2.94 27.54 17.82
N LYS A 398 -2.15 26.65 17.22
CA LYS A 398 -1.43 25.62 17.98
C LYS A 398 -0.53 26.30 19.03
N PRO A 399 -0.49 25.80 20.28
CA PRO A 399 0.39 26.35 21.30
C PRO A 399 1.86 26.09 20.95
N LYS A 400 2.74 26.95 21.45
CA LYS A 400 4.19 26.77 21.30
C LYS A 400 4.65 25.70 22.27
N ILE A 401 5.34 24.67 21.77
CA ILE A 401 5.97 23.64 22.59
C ILE A 401 7.42 24.04 22.85
N VAL A 402 7.88 23.91 24.09
CA VAL A 402 9.28 24.13 24.46
C VAL A 402 10.03 22.80 24.49
N SER A 403 11.33 22.83 24.17
CA SER A 403 12.19 21.66 24.24
C SER A 403 12.57 21.41 25.70
N VAL A 404 12.37 20.19 26.18
CA VAL A 404 12.74 19.72 27.51
C VAL A 404 13.37 18.33 27.41
N ASP A 405 14.16 17.95 28.42
CA ASP A 405 14.73 16.61 28.49
C ASP A 405 13.64 15.57 28.78
N PRO A 406 13.63 14.41 28.10
CA PRO A 406 12.70 13.33 28.39
C PRO A 406 12.87 12.80 29.82
N TRP A 407 11.78 12.35 30.43
CA TRP A 407 11.87 11.73 31.74
C TRP A 407 12.72 10.46 31.71
N ASP A 408 13.70 10.38 32.60
CA ASP A 408 14.68 9.28 32.67
C ASP A 408 14.14 7.99 33.32
N GLY A 409 12.87 8.01 33.73
CA GLY A 409 12.20 6.90 34.41
C GLY A 409 12.50 6.78 35.90
N LYS A 410 13.22 7.73 36.50
CA LYS A 410 13.61 7.72 37.92
C LYS A 410 12.87 8.77 38.74
N ASN A 411 13.07 8.72 40.05
CA ASN A 411 12.60 9.76 40.96
C ASN A 411 13.38 11.06 40.69
N GLY A 412 12.73 12.20 40.95
CA GLY A 412 13.43 13.48 40.92
C GLY A 412 14.41 13.59 42.10
N GLU A 413 15.54 14.22 41.83
CA GLU A 413 16.47 14.65 42.87
C GLU A 413 16.17 16.13 43.15
N LEU A 414 16.13 16.51 44.43
CA LEU A 414 16.06 17.92 44.78
C LEU A 414 17.36 18.58 44.30
N PRO A 415 17.29 19.80 43.74
CA PRO A 415 18.50 20.57 43.50
C PRO A 415 19.29 20.62 44.80
N THR A 416 20.59 20.31 44.73
CA THR A 416 21.47 20.59 45.86
C THR A 416 21.37 22.08 46.13
N GLU A 417 20.91 22.48 47.31
CA GLU A 417 20.98 23.87 47.74
C GLU A 417 22.46 24.26 47.65
N GLU A 418 22.80 25.12 46.67
CA GLU A 418 24.06 25.84 46.74
C GLU A 418 23.92 26.68 48.00
N ASP A 419 24.73 26.38 49.02
CA ASP A 419 24.83 27.19 50.23
C ASP A 419 25.04 28.63 49.77
N ILE A 420 23.99 29.45 49.85
CA ILE A 420 24.08 30.87 49.54
C ILE A 420 25.09 31.40 50.56
N ASP A 421 26.28 31.76 50.08
CA ASP A 421 27.30 32.35 50.93
C ASP A 421 26.83 33.74 51.38
N LEU A 422 26.18 33.78 52.54
CA LEU A 422 25.68 35.01 53.15
C LEU A 422 26.81 35.88 53.70
N SER A 423 28.09 35.49 53.57
CA SER A 423 29.22 36.30 54.04
C SER A 423 29.43 37.60 53.25
N ASP A 424 28.84 37.72 52.06
CA ASP A 424 28.87 38.94 51.24
C ASP A 424 27.73 39.93 51.55
N ILE A 425 26.78 39.58 52.43
CA ILE A 425 25.69 40.48 52.85
C ILE A 425 26.16 41.30 54.05
N ASN A 426 26.82 42.42 53.76
CA ASN A 426 27.21 43.40 54.77
C ASN A 426 25.99 44.21 55.23
N LEU A 427 25.43 43.89 56.40
CA LEU A 427 24.26 44.54 57.00
C LEU A 427 24.59 45.80 57.83
N ASP A 428 25.81 46.34 57.71
CA ASP A 428 26.34 47.30 58.68
C ASP A 428 26.48 48.77 58.22
N ASP A 429 25.87 49.19 57.10
CA ASP A 429 25.98 50.60 56.65
C ASP A 429 24.62 51.23 56.28
N GLU A 430 23.69 51.39 57.24
CA GLU A 430 22.65 52.44 57.13
C GLU A 430 21.92 52.74 58.46
N VAL A 431 22.66 52.98 59.55
CA VAL A 431 22.12 53.74 60.70
C VAL A 431 23.21 54.67 61.24
N LYS A 432 23.41 55.81 60.58
CA LYS A 432 23.82 57.07 61.21
C LYS A 432 23.72 58.20 60.20
N ASP A 433 23.15 59.30 60.69
CA ASP A 433 22.95 60.60 60.04
C ASP A 433 21.69 60.58 59.16
N GLU A 434 20.54 61.09 59.60
CA GLU A 434 20.31 62.51 59.88
C GLU A 434 19.36 62.73 61.09
N LEU A 435 19.83 63.58 62.02
CA LEU A 435 19.06 64.20 63.11
C LEU A 435 18.75 65.66 62.74
#